data_AF-A0A661PHB7-F1
#
_entry.id   AF-A0A661PHB7-F1
#
_cell.length_a   1.000
_cell.length_b   1.000
_cell.length_c   1.000
_cell.angle_alpha   90.00
_cell.angle_beta   90.00
_cell.angle_gamma   90.00
#
_symmetry.space_group_name_H-M   'P 1'
#
loop_
_entity.id
_entity.type
_entity.pdbx_description
1 polymer ?
#
loop_
_entity_poly.entity_id
_entity_poly.type
_entity_poly.pdbx_seq_one_letter_code
_entity_poly.pdbx_strand_id
1 'polypeptide(L)'
;MAALSTDTIERQLTNQRWLVALTLVLAAACAGCGISPKPQPPIPGSGFDFGQVITHETGTFGPKAIEGGPGAASPAGAVVRAVNLELPEDPVDGIIADDGSFEVELTLLEGNEVRLQIIDGDDRSEPIDVVVGPDDTSPTLAWRALDDCLSLTPPLEIDSSVAQTIELHNGCGEVVTLIEPYLRRPVTGLTVGTGGTWPTQVDGDSAISVPVQFQAPTGTLEEVVFIEVTAPAADRRPITVLPTP
;
A
#
# COMPACT_ATOMS: atom_id res chain seq x y z
N MET A 1 -63.48 -45.03 4.72
CA MET A 1 -63.30 -44.13 3.56
C MET A 1 -64.04 -42.85 3.86
N ALA A 2 -63.34 -41.81 4.31
CA ALA A 2 -63.91 -40.50 4.55
C ALA A 2 -63.59 -39.60 3.36
N ALA A 3 -64.62 -39.12 2.66
CA ALA A 3 -64.49 -38.20 1.55
C ALA A 3 -64.18 -36.79 2.09
N LEU A 4 -63.05 -36.23 1.68
CA LEU A 4 -62.69 -34.84 1.96
C LEU A 4 -63.58 -33.92 1.12
N SER A 5 -64.21 -32.95 1.79
CA SER A 5 -65.09 -31.94 1.21
C SER A 5 -64.29 -30.96 0.33
N THR A 6 -64.80 -30.74 -0.88
CA THR A 6 -64.25 -29.89 -1.94
C THR A 6 -64.04 -28.42 -1.53
N ASP A 7 -64.75 -27.95 -0.49
CA ASP A 7 -64.65 -26.56 0.01
C ASP A 7 -63.30 -26.22 0.64
N THR A 8 -62.52 -27.21 1.07
CA THR A 8 -61.25 -26.95 1.77
C THR A 8 -60.12 -26.58 0.79
N ILE A 9 -60.24 -26.98 -0.48
CA ILE A 9 -59.19 -26.79 -1.49
C ILE A 9 -59.20 -25.36 -2.07
N GLU A 10 -60.37 -24.72 -2.23
CA GLU A 10 -60.46 -23.38 -2.82
C GLU A 10 -59.92 -22.26 -1.90
N ARG A 11 -60.01 -22.43 -0.57
CA ARG A 11 -59.46 -21.45 0.39
C ARG A 11 -57.93 -21.46 0.48
N GLN A 12 -57.26 -22.56 0.12
CA GLN A 12 -55.79 -22.60 0.14
C GLN A 12 -55.17 -21.89 -1.07
N LEU A 13 -55.82 -21.94 -2.24
CA LEU A 13 -55.29 -21.34 -3.47
C LEU A 13 -55.37 -19.81 -3.48
N THR A 14 -56.31 -19.21 -2.74
CA THR A 14 -56.44 -17.76 -2.65
C THR A 14 -55.37 -17.13 -1.74
N ASN A 15 -55.01 -17.75 -0.62
CA ASN A 15 -53.98 -17.22 0.29
C ASN A 15 -52.56 -17.29 -0.28
N GLN A 16 -52.28 -18.23 -1.18
CA GLN A 16 -50.94 -18.42 -1.75
C GLN A 16 -50.60 -17.39 -2.85
N ARG A 17 -51.61 -16.79 -3.50
CA ARG A 17 -51.41 -15.77 -4.54
C ARG A 17 -51.02 -14.39 -4.00
N TRP A 18 -51.48 -14.04 -2.79
CA TRP A 18 -51.13 -12.76 -2.16
C TRP A 18 -49.71 -12.72 -1.61
N LEU A 19 -49.19 -13.86 -1.14
CA LEU A 19 -47.81 -13.96 -0.64
C LEU A 19 -46.78 -13.75 -1.76
N VAL A 20 -47.00 -14.32 -2.96
CA VAL A 20 -46.05 -14.18 -4.08
C VAL A 20 -46.00 -12.75 -4.62
N ALA A 21 -47.12 -12.03 -4.62
CA ALA A 21 -47.18 -10.64 -5.08
C ALA A 21 -46.45 -9.67 -4.12
N LEU A 22 -46.48 -9.94 -2.80
CA LEU A 22 -45.81 -9.12 -1.80
C LEU A 22 -44.27 -9.26 -1.88
N THR A 23 -43.76 -10.45 -2.17
CA THR A 23 -42.31 -10.70 -2.28
C THR A 23 -41.69 -10.02 -3.49
N LEU A 24 -42.45 -9.83 -4.58
CA LEU A 24 -41.95 -9.24 -5.82
C LEU A 24 -41.82 -7.70 -5.76
N VAL A 25 -42.64 -7.03 -4.94
CA VAL A 25 -42.58 -5.56 -4.76
C VAL A 25 -41.44 -5.15 -3.82
N LEU A 26 -41.08 -5.98 -2.83
CA LEU A 26 -40.01 -5.66 -1.88
C LEU A 26 -38.59 -5.81 -2.49
N ALA A 27 -38.42 -6.65 -3.51
CA ALA A 27 -37.12 -6.86 -4.17
C ALA A 27 -36.70 -5.68 -5.06
N ALA A 28 -37.62 -4.83 -5.50
CA ALA A 28 -37.33 -3.71 -6.41
C ALA A 28 -36.87 -2.43 -5.69
N ALA A 29 -36.99 -2.34 -4.36
CA ALA A 29 -36.64 -1.13 -3.60
C ALA A 29 -35.18 -1.09 -3.11
N CYS A 30 -34.41 -2.17 -3.24
CA CYS A 30 -33.03 -2.26 -2.73
C CYS A 30 -31.94 -1.98 -3.78
N ALA A 31 -32.30 -1.70 -5.04
CA ALA A 31 -31.34 -1.49 -6.13
C ALA A 31 -30.80 -0.05 -6.26
N GLY A 32 -31.15 0.85 -5.34
CA GLY A 32 -30.95 2.30 -5.51
C GLY A 32 -29.90 2.98 -4.63
N CYS A 33 -29.21 2.27 -3.73
CA CYS A 33 -28.13 2.88 -2.95
C CYS A 33 -26.83 2.85 -3.75
N GLY A 34 -26.75 3.69 -4.78
CA GLY A 34 -25.48 4.04 -5.41
C GLY A 34 -24.66 4.86 -4.42
N ILE A 35 -23.90 4.17 -3.58
CA ILE A 35 -22.87 4.78 -2.73
C ILE A 35 -21.89 5.45 -3.70
N SER A 36 -21.98 6.77 -3.85
CA SER A 36 -20.93 7.51 -4.54
C SER A 36 -19.63 7.26 -3.77
N PRO A 37 -18.56 6.78 -4.42
CA PRO A 37 -17.27 6.66 -3.78
C PRO A 37 -16.92 8.03 -3.19
N LYS A 38 -16.78 8.09 -1.87
CA LYS A 38 -16.33 9.32 -1.21
C LYS A 38 -14.86 9.50 -1.62
N PRO A 39 -14.45 10.70 -2.11
CA PRO A 39 -13.05 10.97 -2.38
C PRO A 39 -12.20 10.65 -1.15
N GLN A 40 -11.06 9.98 -1.36
CA GLN A 40 -10.12 9.70 -0.30
C GLN A 40 -9.51 11.04 0.17
N PRO A 41 -9.50 11.34 1.47
CA PRO A 41 -8.93 12.59 1.96
C PRO A 41 -7.42 12.64 1.64
N PRO A 42 -6.85 13.86 1.42
CA PRO A 42 -5.42 14.03 1.25
C PRO A 42 -4.65 13.48 2.44
N ILE A 43 -3.48 12.89 2.18
CA ILE A 43 -2.59 12.39 3.23
C ILE A 43 -1.69 13.55 3.66
N PRO A 44 -1.80 14.03 4.91
CA PRO A 44 -1.00 15.15 5.40
C PRO A 44 0.50 14.88 5.19
N GLY A 45 1.27 15.90 4.80
CA GLY A 45 2.73 15.80 4.67
C GLY A 45 3.26 15.15 3.39
N SER A 46 2.39 14.53 2.58
CA SER A 46 2.82 13.85 1.36
C SER A 46 2.88 14.72 0.11
N GLY A 47 2.09 15.80 0.08
CA GLY A 47 1.96 16.66 -1.09
C GLY A 47 1.17 16.08 -2.27
N PHE A 48 0.61 14.86 -2.13
CA PHE A 48 -0.21 14.20 -3.15
C PHE A 48 -1.73 14.32 -2.91
N ASP A 49 -2.49 14.48 -3.99
CA ASP A 49 -3.94 14.25 -4.07
C ASP A 49 -4.23 13.01 -4.93
N PHE A 50 -4.36 11.85 -4.27
CA PHE A 50 -4.63 10.58 -4.93
C PHE A 50 -5.99 10.51 -5.64
N GLY A 51 -6.91 11.45 -5.39
CA GLY A 51 -8.13 11.58 -6.18
C GLY A 51 -7.86 11.98 -7.64
N GLN A 52 -6.66 12.48 -7.94
CA GLN A 52 -6.19 12.85 -9.29
C GLN A 52 -5.11 11.91 -9.84
N VAL A 53 -4.71 10.88 -9.09
CA VAL A 53 -3.70 9.92 -9.52
C VAL A 53 -4.38 8.69 -10.10
N ILE A 54 -3.88 8.23 -11.24
CA ILE A 54 -4.33 7.01 -11.91
C ILE A 54 -3.13 6.16 -12.33
N THR A 55 -3.36 4.87 -12.50
CA THR A 55 -2.40 3.97 -13.15
C THR A 55 -2.87 3.67 -14.56
N HIS A 56 -2.02 3.86 -15.56
CA HIS A 56 -2.37 3.55 -16.96
C HIS A 56 -1.28 2.74 -17.69
N GLU A 57 -1.66 1.94 -18.67
CA GLU A 57 -0.74 1.16 -19.51
C GLU A 57 -0.09 2.02 -20.58
N THR A 58 1.24 2.03 -20.62
CA THR A 58 1.99 2.69 -21.68
C THR A 58 2.24 1.67 -22.80
N GLY A 59 1.56 1.84 -23.94
CA GLY A 59 1.71 0.98 -25.11
C GLY A 59 0.98 -0.37 -25.03
N THR A 60 1.18 -1.23 -26.05
CA THR A 60 0.33 -2.42 -26.28
C THR A 60 0.64 -3.62 -25.37
N PHE A 61 1.82 -3.64 -24.74
CA PHE A 61 2.30 -4.69 -23.80
C PHE A 61 3.39 -4.12 -22.85
N GLY A 62 3.32 -2.83 -22.52
CA GLY A 62 4.46 -2.08 -21.95
C GLY A 62 4.40 -1.86 -20.45
N PRO A 63 5.36 -1.08 -19.90
CA PRO A 63 5.34 -0.63 -18.51
C PRO A 63 4.03 0.10 -18.19
N LYS A 64 3.64 0.16 -16.92
CA LYS A 64 2.53 1.03 -16.49
C LYS A 64 3.11 2.34 -16.01
N ALA A 65 2.44 3.43 -16.31
CA ALA A 65 2.71 4.71 -15.70
C ALA A 65 1.83 4.91 -14.47
N ILE A 66 2.35 5.64 -13.50
CA ILE A 66 1.54 6.36 -12.51
C ILE A 66 1.47 7.80 -13.01
N GLU A 67 0.25 8.25 -13.31
CA GLU A 67 -0.02 9.58 -13.82
C GLU A 67 -0.84 10.36 -12.80
N GLY A 68 -0.39 11.58 -12.50
CA GLY A 68 -1.16 12.56 -11.77
C GLY A 68 -1.75 13.60 -12.73
N GLY A 69 -3.07 13.77 -12.69
CA GLY A 69 -3.74 14.88 -13.36
C GLY A 69 -3.43 16.25 -12.72
N PRO A 70 -4.01 17.34 -13.23
CA PRO A 70 -3.81 18.68 -12.66
C PRO A 70 -4.17 18.72 -11.16
N GLY A 71 -3.24 19.24 -10.36
CA GLY A 71 -3.35 19.33 -8.90
C GLY A 71 -3.01 18.05 -8.14
N ALA A 72 -2.57 16.98 -8.82
CA ALA A 72 -2.23 15.70 -8.18
C ALA A 72 -1.02 15.77 -7.25
N ALA A 73 -0.06 16.65 -7.53
CA ALA A 73 1.15 16.82 -6.73
C ALA A 73 1.56 18.29 -6.60
N SER A 74 2.32 18.60 -5.56
CA SER A 74 2.87 19.93 -5.32
C SER A 74 4.16 19.85 -4.49
N PRO A 75 5.10 20.81 -4.63
CA PRO A 75 5.05 22.00 -5.48
C PRO A 75 5.41 21.74 -6.95
N ALA A 76 5.06 22.68 -7.84
CA ALA A 76 5.50 22.64 -9.24
C ALA A 76 7.03 22.77 -9.35
N GLY A 77 7.63 22.03 -10.29
CA GLY A 77 9.07 21.98 -10.49
C GLY A 77 9.82 20.98 -9.59
N ALA A 78 9.16 20.47 -8.54
CA ALA A 78 9.69 19.35 -7.75
C ALA A 78 9.58 18.02 -8.53
N VAL A 79 10.18 16.98 -7.99
CA VAL A 79 10.24 15.64 -8.60
C VAL A 79 9.37 14.67 -7.82
N VAL A 80 8.53 13.90 -8.51
CA VAL A 80 7.95 12.67 -7.98
C VAL A 80 8.93 11.54 -8.24
N ARG A 81 9.49 10.99 -7.17
CA ARG A 81 10.27 9.76 -7.20
C ARG A 81 9.36 8.57 -6.95
N ALA A 82 9.46 7.57 -7.80
CA ALA A 82 8.74 6.32 -7.70
C ALA A 82 9.68 5.12 -7.63
N VAL A 83 9.42 4.21 -6.69
CA VAL A 83 10.20 2.99 -6.49
C VAL A 83 9.26 1.79 -6.53
N ASN A 84 9.43 0.91 -7.52
CA ASN A 84 8.77 -0.39 -7.50
C ASN A 84 9.37 -1.23 -6.37
N LEU A 85 8.53 -1.63 -5.41
CA LEU A 85 8.95 -2.40 -4.23
C LEU A 85 9.06 -3.91 -4.50
N GLU A 86 8.55 -4.40 -5.63
CA GLU A 86 8.59 -5.81 -6.01
C GLU A 86 9.80 -6.17 -6.89
N LEU A 87 10.36 -5.20 -7.60
CA LEU A 87 11.43 -5.41 -8.57
C LEU A 87 12.71 -4.66 -8.17
N PRO A 88 13.91 -5.21 -8.47
CA PRO A 88 15.19 -4.60 -8.12
C PRO A 88 15.62 -3.48 -9.09
N GLU A 89 14.67 -2.72 -9.64
CA GLU A 89 14.92 -1.65 -10.60
C GLU A 89 15.40 -0.35 -9.92
N ASP A 90 16.03 0.55 -10.68
CA ASP A 90 16.32 1.91 -10.20
C ASP A 90 15.02 2.69 -9.95
N PRO A 91 15.01 3.63 -8.98
CA PRO A 91 13.93 4.62 -8.88
C PRO A 91 13.75 5.40 -10.19
N VAL A 92 12.51 5.74 -10.51
CA VAL A 92 12.17 6.59 -11.66
C VAL A 92 11.65 7.92 -11.15
N ASP A 93 12.09 9.00 -11.79
CA ASP A 93 11.76 10.38 -11.44
C ASP A 93 10.89 11.02 -12.53
N GLY A 94 9.83 11.72 -12.11
CA GLY A 94 8.96 12.52 -12.98
C GLY A 94 8.87 13.95 -12.46
N ILE A 95 8.88 14.94 -13.34
CA ILE A 95 8.77 16.36 -12.95
C ILE A 95 7.30 16.71 -12.72
N ILE A 96 7.01 17.42 -11.62
CA ILE A 96 5.70 18.02 -11.37
C ILE A 96 5.58 19.28 -12.22
N ALA A 97 4.61 19.31 -13.14
CA ALA A 97 4.33 20.45 -14.00
C ALA A 97 3.74 21.64 -13.23
N ASP A 98 3.64 22.80 -13.89
CA ASP A 98 3.10 24.04 -13.32
C ASP A 98 1.65 23.89 -12.79
N ASP A 99 0.87 22.98 -13.36
CA ASP A 99 -0.50 22.69 -12.94
C ASP A 99 -0.59 21.56 -11.91
N GLY A 100 0.52 20.99 -11.46
CA GLY A 100 0.60 19.89 -10.49
C GLY A 100 0.45 18.49 -11.10
N SER A 101 0.37 18.37 -12.43
CA SER A 101 0.39 17.07 -13.10
C SER A 101 1.79 16.46 -13.13
N PHE A 102 1.88 15.13 -13.22
CA PHE A 102 3.15 14.40 -13.35
C PHE A 102 2.92 13.03 -14.01
N GLU A 103 3.98 12.41 -14.50
CA GLU A 103 3.97 11.04 -15.02
C GLU A 103 5.28 10.34 -14.66
N VAL A 104 5.21 9.10 -14.20
CA VAL A 104 6.36 8.22 -13.95
C VAL A 104 6.11 6.84 -14.56
N GLU A 105 6.95 6.44 -15.51
CA GLU A 105 6.86 5.13 -16.19
C GLU A 105 7.73 4.09 -15.47
N LEU A 106 7.13 3.00 -15.00
CA LEU A 106 7.82 1.91 -14.30
C LEU A 106 7.37 0.55 -14.82
N THR A 107 8.20 -0.48 -14.69
CA THR A 107 7.74 -1.85 -14.92
C THR A 107 6.81 -2.26 -13.77
N LEU A 108 5.48 -2.18 -13.95
CA LEU A 108 4.51 -2.53 -12.91
C LEU A 108 3.49 -3.56 -13.41
N LEU A 109 3.03 -4.38 -12.48
CA LEU A 109 1.85 -5.23 -12.63
C LEU A 109 0.78 -4.78 -11.64
N GLU A 110 -0.49 -5.09 -11.94
CA GLU A 110 -1.58 -4.94 -10.98
C GLU A 110 -1.23 -5.70 -9.68
N GLY A 111 -1.45 -5.05 -8.55
CA GLY A 111 -1.12 -5.57 -7.22
C GLY A 111 0.32 -5.34 -6.77
N ASN A 112 1.20 -4.79 -7.61
CA ASN A 112 2.54 -4.38 -7.16
C ASN A 112 2.45 -3.17 -6.21
N GLU A 113 3.32 -3.16 -5.20
CA GLU A 113 3.50 -1.99 -4.35
C GLU A 113 4.53 -1.03 -4.94
N VAL A 114 4.21 0.27 -4.91
CA VAL A 114 5.08 1.36 -5.35
C VAL A 114 5.17 2.39 -4.24
N ARG A 115 6.40 2.81 -3.92
CA ARG A 115 6.65 3.95 -3.05
C ARG A 115 6.74 5.22 -3.88
N LEU A 116 5.96 6.24 -3.51
CA LEU A 116 5.99 7.58 -4.07
C LEU A 116 6.50 8.57 -3.03
N GLN A 117 7.36 9.49 -3.45
CA GLN A 117 7.87 10.58 -2.62
C GLN A 117 8.09 11.82 -3.47
N ILE A 118 7.73 13.01 -2.95
CA ILE A 118 8.04 14.29 -3.60
C ILE A 118 9.38 14.78 -3.06
N ILE A 119 10.25 15.22 -3.98
CA ILE A 119 11.58 15.75 -3.69
C ILE A 119 11.68 17.17 -4.26
N ASP A 120 11.90 18.16 -3.41
CA ASP A 120 12.10 19.56 -3.76
C ASP A 120 13.46 20.05 -3.24
N GLY A 121 14.49 19.92 -4.08
CA GLY A 121 15.87 20.16 -3.65
C GLY A 121 16.32 19.17 -2.58
N ASP A 122 16.59 19.66 -1.38
CA ASP A 122 16.97 18.85 -0.21
C ASP A 122 15.76 18.43 0.63
N ASP A 123 14.59 19.03 0.39
CA ASP A 123 13.36 18.70 1.13
C ASP A 123 12.67 17.47 0.51
N ARG A 124 12.18 16.58 1.38
CA ARG A 124 11.45 15.37 1.00
C ARG A 124 10.10 15.30 1.70
N SER A 125 9.05 14.91 0.98
CA SER A 125 7.77 14.56 1.58
C SER A 125 7.89 13.27 2.39
N GLU A 126 6.92 12.99 3.26
CA GLU A 126 6.77 11.62 3.77
C GLU A 126 6.52 10.67 2.59
N PRO A 127 7.21 9.52 2.52
CA PRO A 127 6.98 8.54 1.47
C PRO A 127 5.63 7.85 1.68
N ILE A 128 4.94 7.55 0.59
CA ILE A 128 3.68 6.82 0.60
C ILE A 128 3.84 5.55 -0.22
N ASP A 129 3.38 4.44 0.34
CA ASP A 129 3.27 3.19 -0.39
C ASP A 129 1.84 3.03 -0.93
N VAL A 130 1.74 2.76 -2.23
CA VAL A 130 0.48 2.48 -2.93
C VAL A 130 0.52 1.14 -3.64
N VAL A 131 -0.65 0.53 -3.83
CA VAL A 131 -0.85 -0.68 -4.61
C VAL A 131 -1.43 -0.29 -5.97
N VAL A 132 -0.77 -0.75 -7.03
CA VAL A 132 -1.18 -0.53 -8.41
C VAL A 132 -2.51 -1.25 -8.67
N GLY A 133 -3.52 -0.50 -9.11
CA GLY A 133 -4.83 -1.02 -9.48
C GLY A 133 -4.92 -1.46 -10.95
N PRO A 134 -6.13 -1.79 -11.41
CA PRO A 134 -6.43 -1.92 -12.84
C PRO A 134 -6.15 -0.64 -13.62
N ASP A 135 -6.12 -0.76 -14.95
CA ASP A 135 -5.94 0.37 -15.86
C ASP A 135 -7.00 1.47 -15.66
N ASP A 136 -6.58 2.74 -15.76
CA ASP A 136 -7.38 3.95 -15.54
C ASP A 136 -8.06 4.02 -14.15
N THR A 137 -7.49 3.35 -13.14
CA THR A 137 -7.98 3.43 -11.76
C THR A 137 -6.98 4.11 -10.84
N SER A 138 -7.48 4.76 -9.79
CA SER A 138 -6.62 5.29 -8.75
C SER A 138 -5.97 4.16 -7.96
N PRO A 139 -4.66 4.26 -7.68
CA PRO A 139 -4.01 3.30 -6.81
C PRO A 139 -4.56 3.43 -5.38
N THR A 140 -4.49 2.36 -4.60
CA THR A 140 -4.93 2.35 -3.21
C THR A 140 -3.73 2.40 -2.27
N LEU A 141 -3.91 2.86 -1.04
CA LEU A 141 -2.83 2.79 -0.05
C LEU A 141 -2.48 1.35 0.26
N ALA A 142 -1.18 1.07 0.36
CA ALA A 142 -0.71 -0.26 0.70
C ALA A 142 -1.14 -0.62 2.12
N TRP A 143 -1.85 -1.75 2.25
CA TRP A 143 -2.34 -2.22 3.54
C TRP A 143 -1.21 -2.88 4.33
N ARG A 144 -1.22 -2.65 5.64
CA ARG A 144 -0.25 -3.18 6.59
C ARG A 144 -1.01 -3.90 7.70
N ALA A 145 -0.96 -5.22 7.72
CA ALA A 145 -1.86 -6.03 8.56
C ALA A 145 -1.66 -5.82 10.06
N LEU A 146 -0.46 -5.42 10.49
CA LEU A 146 -0.11 -5.25 11.89
C LEU A 146 0.10 -3.76 12.28
N ASP A 147 -0.35 -2.79 11.46
CA ASP A 147 -0.07 -1.36 11.66
C ASP A 147 -0.62 -0.78 12.97
N ASP A 148 -1.68 -1.37 13.49
CA ASP A 148 -2.29 -0.93 14.75
C ASP A 148 -1.44 -1.27 15.99
N CYS A 149 -0.45 -2.15 15.87
CA CYS A 149 0.27 -2.68 17.03
C CYS A 149 1.77 -2.94 16.83
N LEU A 150 2.24 -3.13 15.60
CA LEU A 150 3.64 -3.28 15.26
C LEU A 150 4.17 -1.93 14.76
N SER A 151 5.12 -1.35 15.48
CA SER A 151 5.72 -0.06 15.10
C SER A 151 7.21 -0.17 14.83
N LEU A 152 7.68 0.71 13.94
CA LEU A 152 9.09 0.83 13.56
C LEU A 152 9.59 2.24 13.91
N THR A 153 10.83 2.33 14.40
CA THR A 153 11.52 3.59 14.61
C THR A 153 12.92 3.54 13.97
N PRO A 154 13.20 4.37 12.95
CA PRO A 154 12.26 5.24 12.24
C PRO A 154 11.24 4.42 11.42
N PRO A 155 10.05 4.99 11.11
CA PRO A 155 8.96 4.22 10.52
C PRO A 155 9.13 3.96 9.01
N LEU A 156 9.66 4.93 8.27
CA LEU A 156 9.62 4.91 6.81
C LEU A 156 10.95 5.25 6.13
N GLU A 157 11.83 5.99 6.80
CA GLU A 157 13.06 6.50 6.19
C GLU A 157 14.20 6.59 7.22
N ILE A 158 15.40 6.25 6.76
CA ILE A 158 16.68 6.50 7.43
C ILE A 158 17.51 7.37 6.52
N ASP A 159 17.73 8.60 6.96
CA ASP A 159 18.71 9.50 6.37
C ASP A 159 19.98 9.52 7.21
N SER A 160 20.96 8.69 6.83
CA SER A 160 22.23 8.63 7.54
C SER A 160 23.34 7.95 6.74
N SER A 161 24.56 8.49 6.85
CA SER A 161 25.78 7.86 6.33
C SER A 161 26.56 7.05 7.38
N VAL A 162 26.09 7.01 8.63
CA VAL A 162 26.67 6.21 9.71
C VAL A 162 25.76 5.04 10.07
N ALA A 163 26.30 4.02 10.75
CA ALA A 163 25.50 2.87 11.18
C ALA A 163 24.27 3.32 12.00
N GLN A 164 23.11 2.76 11.65
CA GLN A 164 21.82 3.04 12.27
C GLN A 164 21.18 1.75 12.79
N THR A 165 20.08 1.92 13.52
CA THR A 165 19.26 0.81 13.98
C THR A 165 17.81 1.14 13.72
N ILE A 166 17.10 0.16 13.16
CA ILE A 166 15.65 0.15 13.10
C ILE A 166 15.18 -0.58 14.36
N GLU A 167 14.46 0.11 15.23
CA GLU A 167 13.80 -0.54 16.36
C GLU A 167 12.40 -1.00 15.92
N LEU A 168 12.14 -2.29 16.04
CA LEU A 168 10.81 -2.87 15.88
C LEU A 168 10.23 -3.14 17.26
N HIS A 169 9.07 -2.56 17.54
CA HIS A 169 8.32 -2.79 18.78
C HIS A 169 7.03 -3.56 18.48
N ASN A 170 6.84 -4.68 19.15
CA ASN A 170 5.66 -5.53 19.02
C ASN A 170 4.66 -5.23 20.14
N GLY A 171 3.67 -4.38 19.88
CA GLY A 171 2.54 -4.13 20.79
C GLY A 171 1.32 -5.03 20.55
N CYS A 172 1.42 -6.09 19.75
CA CYS A 172 0.26 -6.88 19.30
C CYS A 172 -0.29 -7.85 20.36
N GLY A 173 0.33 -7.96 21.54
CA GLY A 173 -0.07 -8.89 22.61
C GLY A 173 0.21 -10.38 22.29
N GLU A 174 0.59 -10.70 21.07
CA GLU A 174 0.99 -12.02 20.58
C GLU A 174 2.44 -11.98 20.08
N VAL A 175 3.05 -13.15 19.90
CA VAL A 175 4.41 -13.27 19.36
C VAL A 175 4.39 -13.00 17.84
N VAL A 176 5.26 -12.10 17.36
CA VAL A 176 5.51 -11.91 15.92
C VAL A 176 6.75 -12.66 15.47
N THR A 177 6.70 -13.28 14.29
CA THR A 177 7.84 -13.98 13.68
C THR A 177 8.38 -13.19 12.50
N LEU A 178 9.63 -12.77 12.60
CA LEU A 178 10.38 -12.02 11.58
C LEU A 178 11.31 -12.96 10.83
N ILE A 179 11.42 -12.76 9.52
CA ILE A 179 12.51 -13.34 8.73
C ILE A 179 13.72 -12.39 8.72
N GLU A 180 14.84 -12.84 8.16
CA GLU A 180 16.04 -12.02 8.01
C GLU A 180 15.71 -10.75 7.19
N PRO A 181 15.96 -9.54 7.72
CA PRO A 181 15.83 -8.30 6.96
C PRO A 181 16.70 -8.31 5.70
N TYR A 182 16.18 -7.76 4.61
CA TYR A 182 16.88 -7.78 3.33
C TYR A 182 16.71 -6.47 2.58
N LEU A 183 17.65 -6.20 1.66
CA LEU A 183 17.54 -5.09 0.73
C LEU A 183 16.73 -5.51 -0.49
N ARG A 184 15.92 -4.59 -1.02
CA ARG A 184 15.16 -4.77 -2.27
C ARG A 184 16.08 -5.15 -3.44
N ARG A 185 17.28 -4.56 -3.49
CA ARG A 185 18.36 -4.96 -4.39
C ARG A 185 19.72 -4.95 -3.69
N PRO A 186 20.68 -5.77 -4.13
CA PRO A 186 22.03 -5.75 -3.55
C PRO A 186 22.72 -4.41 -3.79
N VAL A 187 23.25 -3.82 -2.73
CA VAL A 187 23.99 -2.55 -2.77
C VAL A 187 25.36 -2.74 -2.15
N THR A 188 26.40 -2.29 -2.85
CA THR A 188 27.76 -2.30 -2.29
C THR A 188 27.86 -1.26 -1.19
N GLY A 189 28.33 -1.67 -0.01
CA GLY A 189 28.52 -0.77 1.11
C GLY A 189 27.27 -0.54 1.97
N LEU A 190 26.20 -1.32 1.76
CA LEU A 190 25.03 -1.34 2.65
C LEU A 190 24.74 -2.78 3.07
N THR A 191 24.63 -3.02 4.38
CA THR A 191 24.23 -4.32 4.92
C THR A 191 23.20 -4.14 6.03
N VAL A 192 22.26 -5.06 6.13
CA VAL A 192 21.17 -5.02 7.12
C VAL A 192 21.08 -6.34 7.88
N GLY A 193 20.62 -6.30 9.13
CA GLY A 193 20.29 -7.49 9.93
C GLY A 193 21.51 -8.29 10.45
N THR A 194 22.72 -7.80 10.21
CA THR A 194 23.97 -8.50 10.59
C THR A 194 24.08 -8.69 12.10
N GLY A 195 24.38 -9.92 12.54
CA GLY A 195 24.60 -10.25 13.95
C GLY A 195 23.36 -10.69 14.72
N GLY A 196 22.19 -10.74 14.07
CA GLY A 196 20.97 -11.38 14.60
C GLY A 196 20.94 -12.89 14.34
N THR A 197 20.03 -13.58 15.03
CA THR A 197 19.64 -14.97 14.72
C THR A 197 18.32 -14.91 13.97
N TRP A 198 18.28 -15.35 12.71
CA TRP A 198 17.08 -15.30 11.87
C TRP A 198 16.65 -16.70 11.41
N PRO A 199 15.34 -16.98 11.25
CA PRO A 199 14.22 -16.14 11.66
C PRO A 199 14.20 -15.94 13.19
N THR A 200 13.55 -14.87 13.65
CA THR A 200 13.45 -14.53 15.08
C THR A 200 12.01 -14.31 15.50
N GLN A 201 11.74 -14.53 16.78
CA GLN A 201 10.46 -14.25 17.41
C GLN A 201 10.61 -13.04 18.33
N VAL A 202 9.60 -12.16 18.33
CA VAL A 202 9.53 -11.02 19.24
C VAL A 202 8.27 -11.18 20.06
N ASP A 203 8.43 -11.35 21.36
CA ASP A 203 7.30 -11.46 22.30
C ASP A 203 6.45 -10.18 22.28
N GLY A 204 5.20 -10.28 22.75
CA GLY A 204 4.36 -9.11 22.97
C GLY A 204 5.01 -8.12 23.95
N ASP A 205 4.78 -6.84 23.71
CA ASP A 205 5.34 -5.68 24.43
C ASP A 205 6.88 -5.68 24.49
N SER A 206 7.53 -6.36 23.54
CA SER A 206 8.98 -6.43 23.42
C SER A 206 9.47 -5.74 22.15
N ALA A 207 10.76 -5.42 22.11
CA ALA A 207 11.39 -4.79 20.97
C ALA A 207 12.64 -5.56 20.52
N ILE A 208 12.98 -5.42 19.25
CA ILE A 208 14.23 -5.90 18.66
C ILE A 208 14.88 -4.79 17.83
N SER A 209 16.20 -4.78 17.83
CA SER A 209 17.03 -3.86 17.04
C SER A 209 17.50 -4.56 15.77
N VAL A 210 17.21 -3.96 14.61
CA VAL A 210 17.73 -4.38 13.31
C VAL A 210 18.84 -3.41 12.89
N PRO A 211 20.11 -3.83 12.91
CA PRO A 211 21.22 -2.96 12.54
C PRO A 211 21.24 -2.72 11.03
N VAL A 212 21.52 -1.48 10.65
CA VAL A 212 21.76 -1.04 9.27
C VAL A 212 23.16 -0.44 9.24
N GLN A 213 24.07 -1.05 8.48
CA GLN A 213 25.47 -0.63 8.42
C GLN A 213 25.81 -0.07 7.05
N PHE A 214 26.44 1.10 7.05
CA PHE A 214 26.99 1.75 5.87
C PHE A 214 28.51 1.59 5.88
N GLN A 215 29.07 1.10 4.79
CA GLN A 215 30.50 1.01 4.56
C GLN A 215 30.83 1.89 3.36
N ALA A 216 31.28 3.12 3.64
CA ALA A 216 31.76 4.09 2.66
C ALA A 216 30.97 4.07 1.32
N PRO A 217 29.67 4.40 1.34
CA PRO A 217 28.85 4.38 0.13
C PRO A 217 29.50 5.28 -0.92
N THR A 218 29.79 4.73 -2.09
CA THR A 218 30.30 5.51 -3.22
C THR A 218 29.10 6.05 -3.99
N GLY A 219 28.82 7.35 -3.83
CA GLY A 219 27.73 8.05 -4.55
C GLY A 219 26.44 8.20 -3.75
N THR A 220 25.45 8.83 -4.36
CA THR A 220 24.08 8.93 -3.84
C THR A 220 23.44 7.55 -3.89
N LEU A 221 23.22 6.96 -2.72
CA LEU A 221 22.52 5.71 -2.57
C LEU A 221 21.09 5.98 -2.12
N GLU A 222 20.10 5.38 -2.78
CA GLU A 222 18.75 5.29 -2.27
C GLU A 222 18.29 3.85 -2.44
N GLU A 223 17.96 3.20 -1.33
CA GLU A 223 17.55 1.80 -1.31
C GLU A 223 16.37 1.57 -0.37
N VAL A 224 15.72 0.42 -0.49
CA VAL A 224 14.68 -0.02 0.45
C VAL A 224 15.16 -1.25 1.23
N VAL A 225 15.06 -1.17 2.55
CA VAL A 225 15.14 -2.31 3.47
C VAL A 225 13.74 -2.84 3.71
N PHE A 226 13.56 -4.15 3.65
CA PHE A 226 12.34 -4.82 4.06
C PHE A 226 12.49 -5.46 5.44
N ILE A 227 11.56 -5.12 6.34
CA ILE A 227 11.29 -5.85 7.56
C ILE A 227 10.02 -6.66 7.35
N GLU A 228 10.14 -7.98 7.29
CA GLU A 228 9.03 -8.88 6.93
C GLU A 228 8.63 -9.79 8.10
N VAL A 229 7.34 -9.77 8.39
CA VAL A 229 6.66 -10.59 9.40
C VAL A 229 5.90 -11.69 8.69
N THR A 230 6.03 -12.92 9.17
CA THR A 230 5.37 -14.11 8.61
C THR A 230 4.26 -14.67 9.51
N ALA A 231 4.22 -14.26 10.78
CA ALA A 231 3.19 -14.63 11.75
C ALA A 231 3.03 -13.53 12.82
N PRO A 232 1.82 -13.31 13.39
CA PRO A 232 0.60 -14.09 13.18
C PRO A 232 -0.13 -13.77 11.86
N ALA A 233 0.16 -12.60 11.26
CA ALA A 233 -0.27 -12.22 9.92
C ALA A 233 0.95 -11.79 9.11
N ALA A 234 0.91 -12.05 7.80
CA ALA A 234 1.96 -11.59 6.90
C ALA A 234 1.92 -10.06 6.81
N ASP A 235 3.08 -9.42 6.97
CA ASP A 235 3.23 -7.97 6.86
C ASP A 235 4.64 -7.65 6.38
N ARG A 236 4.79 -6.62 5.55
CA ARG A 236 6.08 -6.21 4.97
C ARG A 236 6.23 -4.71 5.11
N ARG A 237 7.32 -4.28 5.75
CA ARG A 237 7.60 -2.88 6.04
C ARG A 237 8.82 -2.40 5.26
N PRO A 238 8.60 -1.68 4.14
CA PRO A 238 9.65 -0.98 3.43
C PRO A 238 10.14 0.26 4.19
N ILE A 239 11.45 0.39 4.37
CA ILE A 239 12.12 1.56 4.94
C ILE A 239 13.13 2.06 3.92
N THR A 240 13.01 3.30 3.48
CA THR A 240 13.97 3.93 2.57
C THR A 240 15.25 4.21 3.35
N VAL A 241 16.39 3.86 2.78
CA VAL A 241 17.71 4.18 3.31
C VAL A 241 18.43 5.03 2.28
N LEU A 242 18.83 6.21 2.71
CA LEU A 242 19.65 7.13 1.93
C LEU A 242 20.79 7.60 2.83
N PRO A 243 22.05 7.49 2.39
CA PRO A 243 23.15 8.15 3.06
C PRO A 243 23.29 9.55 2.48
N THR A 244 22.84 10.55 3.23
CA THR A 244 23.26 11.92 2.96
C THR A 244 24.76 12.04 3.25
N PRO A 245 25.56 12.55 2.29
CA PRO A 245 27.02 12.70 2.42
C PRO A 245 27.44 13.69 3.51
#